data_AF-A0A0V0GDV5-F1
#
_entry.id   AF-A0A0V0GDV5-F1
#
_cell.length_a   1.000
_cell.length_b   1.000
_cell.length_c   1.000
_cell.angle_alpha   90.00
_cell.angle_beta   90.00
_cell.angle_gamma   90.00
#
_symmetry.space_group_name_H-M   'P 1'
#
loop_
_entity.id
_entity.type
_entity.pdbx_description
1 polymer ?
#
loop_
_entity_poly.entity_id
_entity_poly.type
_entity_poly.pdbx_seq_one_letter_code
_entity_poly.pdbx_strand_id
1 'polypeptide(L)'
;MLTIYGIKQLCIYFGLVAIVNSHMEVLFANSYKWYLERQDIILPKPLKFTLIMLTKVRDNFFEGLKNCCDSAAAVAVILGLLIFGTFISVFFTIQAYKEGMYLVQTGGNIINSTIVHNPELHQMLPEDWQTTMDNALNDAYIYARDALTKLVRKLVTDKGITEDKRAEIEKGALELWDRAYQAWVMPTQTTIG
;
A
#
# COMPACT_ATOMS: atom_id res chain seq x y z
N MET A 1 -42.52 -21.48 42.98
CA MET A 1 -41.58 -20.35 43.14
C MET A 1 -41.26 -20.07 44.61
N LEU A 2 -42.23 -19.94 45.52
CA LEU A 2 -41.98 -19.70 46.96
C LEU A 2 -41.32 -20.89 47.70
N THR A 3 -41.64 -22.13 47.33
CA THR A 3 -41.08 -23.35 47.95
C THR A 3 -39.58 -23.50 47.72
N ILE A 4 -39.09 -23.11 46.54
CA ILE A 4 -37.66 -23.15 46.18
C ILE A 4 -36.88 -22.10 47.01
N TYR A 5 -37.46 -20.92 47.26
CA TYR A 5 -36.84 -19.88 48.08
C TYR A 5 -36.79 -20.26 49.57
N GLY A 6 -37.86 -20.86 50.11
CA GLY A 6 -37.88 -21.33 51.50
C GLY A 6 -36.85 -22.44 51.76
N ILE A 7 -36.73 -23.40 50.84
CA ILE A 7 -35.71 -24.46 50.92
C ILE A 7 -34.30 -23.86 50.82
N LYS A 8 -34.08 -22.91 49.91
CA LYS A 8 -32.76 -22.24 49.79
C LYS A 8 -32.37 -21.51 51.07
N GLN A 9 -33.32 -20.80 51.70
CA GLN A 9 -33.10 -20.08 52.95
C GLN A 9 -32.82 -21.03 54.12
N LEU A 10 -33.56 -22.15 54.21
CA LEU A 10 -33.33 -23.20 55.21
C LEU A 10 -31.99 -23.89 55.01
N CYS A 11 -31.58 -24.19 53.77
CA CYS A 11 -30.28 -24.79 53.47
C CYS A 11 -29.10 -23.88 53.82
N ILE A 12 -29.26 -22.57 53.69
CA ILE A 12 -28.26 -21.58 54.12
C ILE A 12 -28.25 -21.45 55.65
N TYR A 13 -29.41 -21.40 56.31
CA TYR A 13 -29.51 -21.28 57.77
C TYR A 13 -29.01 -22.52 58.52
N PHE A 14 -29.25 -23.72 57.98
CA PHE A 14 -28.74 -24.98 58.53
C PHE A 14 -27.24 -25.22 58.25
N GLY A 15 -26.58 -24.36 57.47
CA GLY A 15 -25.16 -24.51 57.13
C GLY A 15 -24.84 -25.74 56.27
N LEU A 16 -25.85 -26.39 55.67
CA LEU A 16 -25.69 -27.59 54.84
C LEU A 16 -24.76 -27.36 53.66
N VAL A 17 -24.82 -26.17 53.06
CA VAL A 17 -23.93 -25.79 51.94
C VAL A 17 -22.46 -25.74 52.38
N ALA A 18 -22.19 -25.22 53.60
CA ALA A 18 -20.84 -25.17 54.14
C ALA A 18 -20.32 -26.57 54.48
N ILE A 19 -21.17 -27.44 55.03
CA ILE A 19 -20.85 -28.85 55.31
C ILE A 19 -20.54 -29.59 54.00
N VAL A 20 -21.36 -29.46 52.97
CA VAL A 20 -21.14 -30.10 51.66
C VAL A 20 -19.85 -29.60 51.01
N ASN A 21 -19.59 -28.29 51.03
CA ASN A 21 -18.33 -27.76 50.50
C ASN A 21 -17.12 -28.29 51.28
N SER A 22 -17.19 -28.34 52.61
CA SER A 22 -16.09 -28.89 53.42
C SER A 22 -15.83 -30.37 53.12
N HIS A 23 -16.89 -31.18 52.93
CA HIS A 23 -16.75 -32.57 52.53
C HIS A 23 -16.20 -32.71 51.11
N MET A 24 -16.66 -31.88 50.17
CA MET A 24 -16.15 -31.86 48.80
C MET A 24 -14.68 -31.46 48.75
N GLU A 25 -14.25 -30.47 49.54
CA GLU A 25 -12.85 -30.07 49.65
C GLU A 25 -12.00 -31.17 50.27
N VAL A 26 -12.48 -31.85 51.32
CA VAL A 26 -11.77 -32.99 51.93
C VAL A 26 -11.67 -34.17 50.95
N LEU A 27 -12.73 -34.48 50.21
CA LEU A 27 -12.71 -35.53 49.19
C LEU A 27 -11.80 -35.17 48.03
N PHE A 28 -11.86 -33.93 47.55
CA PHE A 28 -10.99 -33.44 46.48
C PHE A 28 -9.53 -33.47 46.92
N ALA A 29 -9.23 -32.97 48.13
CA ALA A 29 -7.88 -33.00 48.70
C ALA A 29 -7.36 -34.43 48.86
N ASN A 30 -8.18 -35.36 49.35
CA ASN A 30 -7.79 -36.77 49.45
C ASN A 30 -7.58 -37.42 48.07
N SER A 31 -8.45 -37.15 47.09
CA SER A 31 -8.28 -37.66 45.73
C SER A 31 -7.04 -37.08 45.04
N TYR A 32 -6.75 -35.80 45.28
CA TYR A 32 -5.61 -35.10 44.73
C TYR A 32 -4.32 -35.62 45.37
N LYS A 33 -4.30 -35.84 46.69
CA LYS A 33 -3.19 -36.47 47.40
C LYS A 33 -2.94 -37.90 46.91
N TRP A 34 -3.99 -38.70 46.75
CA TRP A 34 -3.92 -40.05 46.19
C TRP A 34 -3.40 -40.06 44.75
N TYR A 35 -3.83 -39.07 43.93
CA TYR A 35 -3.34 -38.88 42.57
C TYR A 35 -1.86 -38.51 42.56
N LEU A 36 -1.43 -37.55 43.38
CA LEU A 36 -0.03 -37.10 43.49
C LEU A 36 0.90 -38.23 43.91
N GLU A 37 0.48 -39.02 44.91
CA GLU A 37 1.26 -40.14 45.44
C GLU A 37 1.43 -41.27 44.40
N ARG A 38 0.46 -41.42 43.49
CA ARG A 38 0.47 -42.44 42.42
C ARG A 38 0.84 -41.89 41.05
N GLN A 39 1.09 -40.59 40.94
CA GLN A 39 1.36 -39.89 39.69
C GLN A 39 2.64 -40.40 39.04
N ASP A 40 3.66 -40.71 39.85
CA ASP A 40 4.95 -41.23 39.39
C ASP A 40 4.85 -42.68 38.85
N ILE A 41 3.80 -43.42 39.21
CA ILE A 41 3.52 -44.79 38.73
C ILE A 41 2.64 -44.76 37.46
N ILE A 42 1.63 -43.89 37.43
CA ILE A 42 0.67 -43.78 36.32
C ILE A 42 1.29 -43.08 35.10
N LEU A 43 2.14 -42.08 35.33
CA LEU A 43 2.89 -41.41 34.28
C LEU A 43 4.35 -41.26 34.73
N PRO A 44 5.25 -42.16 34.29
CA PRO A 44 6.65 -42.02 34.62
C PRO A 44 7.15 -40.66 34.11
N LYS A 45 7.95 -39.97 34.92
CA LYS A 45 8.57 -38.67 34.62
C LYS A 45 9.08 -38.53 33.18
N PRO A 46 9.78 -39.52 32.58
CA PRO A 46 10.19 -39.43 31.17
C PRO A 46 9.02 -39.25 30.20
N LEU A 47 7.86 -39.87 30.44
CA LEU A 47 6.71 -39.81 29.54
C LEU A 47 5.98 -38.45 29.60
N LYS A 48 5.95 -37.81 30.78
CA LYS A 48 5.46 -36.42 30.90
C LYS A 48 6.36 -35.46 30.15
N PHE A 49 7.66 -35.63 30.31
CA PHE A 49 8.66 -34.80 29.66
C PHE A 49 8.58 -34.94 28.14
N THR A 50 8.46 -36.16 27.61
CA THR A 50 8.33 -36.38 26.16
C THR A 50 7.06 -35.77 25.59
N LEU A 51 5.92 -35.83 26.29
CA LEU A 51 4.68 -35.20 25.84
C LEU A 51 4.81 -33.67 25.79
N ILE A 52 5.38 -33.05 26.82
CA ILE A 52 5.61 -31.59 26.86
C ILE A 52 6.60 -31.17 25.77
N MET A 53 7.68 -31.93 25.58
CA MET A 53 8.64 -31.70 24.49
C MET A 53 7.97 -31.82 23.12
N LEU A 54 7.15 -32.85 22.91
CA LEU A 54 6.47 -33.08 21.64
C LEU A 54 5.50 -31.94 21.32
N THR A 55 4.73 -31.44 22.30
CA THR A 55 3.86 -30.28 22.09
C THR A 55 4.66 -29.02 21.81
N LYS A 56 5.77 -28.79 22.54
CA LYS A 56 6.65 -27.63 22.33
C LYS A 56 7.26 -27.62 20.92
N VAL A 57 7.74 -28.76 20.44
CA VAL A 57 8.33 -28.93 19.11
C VAL A 57 7.27 -28.72 18.04
N ARG A 58 6.08 -29.31 18.21
CA ARG A 58 4.96 -29.14 17.29
C ARG A 58 4.57 -27.68 17.15
N ASP A 59 4.40 -26.98 18.27
CA ASP A 59 3.95 -25.58 18.25
C ASP A 59 5.00 -24.69 17.57
N ASN A 60 6.29 -24.89 17.88
CA ASN A 60 7.39 -24.19 17.22
C ASN A 60 7.49 -24.51 15.72
N PHE A 61 7.20 -25.74 15.30
CA PHE A 61 7.19 -26.14 13.89
C PHE A 61 6.05 -25.47 13.13
N PHE A 62 4.83 -25.46 13.68
CA PHE A 62 3.70 -24.78 13.07
C PHE A 62 3.90 -23.26 13.00
N GLU A 63 4.49 -22.66 14.04
CA GLU A 63 4.86 -21.25 14.03
C GLU A 63 5.91 -20.94 12.95
N GLY A 64 6.92 -21.80 12.80
CA GLY A 64 7.91 -21.71 11.72
C GLY A 64 7.26 -21.81 10.33
N LEU A 65 6.38 -22.78 10.11
CA LEU A 65 5.64 -22.92 8.85
C LEU A 65 4.76 -21.69 8.57
N LYS A 66 4.09 -21.15 9.59
CA LYS A 66 3.28 -19.94 9.46
C LYS A 66 4.15 -18.76 9.02
N ASN A 67 5.31 -18.57 9.63
CA ASN A 67 6.22 -17.47 9.28
C ASN A 67 6.78 -17.62 7.86
N CYS A 68 7.10 -18.84 7.43
CA CYS A 68 7.51 -19.10 6.04
C CYS A 68 6.39 -18.80 5.05
N CYS A 69 5.15 -19.19 5.37
CA CYS A 69 3.98 -18.91 4.54
C CYS A 69 3.69 -17.41 4.46
N ASP A 70 3.77 -16.70 5.57
CA ASP A 70 3.58 -15.25 5.63
C ASP A 70 4.65 -14.52 4.81
N SER A 71 5.91 -14.92 4.95
CA SER A 71 7.00 -14.40 4.13
C SER A 71 6.80 -14.69 2.64
N ALA A 72 6.35 -15.89 2.27
CA ALA A 72 6.08 -16.25 0.88
C ALA A 72 4.88 -15.46 0.31
N ALA A 73 3.83 -15.29 1.10
CA ALA A 73 2.68 -14.47 0.76
C ALA A 73 3.06 -13.00 0.55
N ALA A 74 3.90 -12.44 1.42
CA ALA A 74 4.40 -11.07 1.28
C ALA A 74 5.18 -10.88 -0.03
N VAL A 75 6.08 -11.82 -0.36
CA VAL A 75 6.83 -11.79 -1.63
C VAL A 75 5.88 -11.89 -2.83
N ALA A 76 4.90 -12.79 -2.77
CA ALA A 76 3.91 -12.94 -3.84
C ALA A 76 3.08 -11.66 -4.05
N VAL A 77 2.68 -10.98 -2.96
CA VAL A 77 1.96 -9.71 -3.02
C VAL A 77 2.82 -8.61 -3.66
N ILE A 78 4.09 -8.48 -3.27
CA ILE A 78 5.01 -7.49 -3.85
C ILE A 78 5.20 -7.75 -5.36
N LEU A 79 5.47 -9.00 -5.74
CA LEU A 79 5.63 -9.36 -7.15
C LEU A 79 4.35 -9.13 -7.95
N GLY A 80 3.20 -9.49 -7.40
CA GLY A 80 1.89 -9.22 -7.99
C GLY A 80 1.69 -7.73 -8.23
N LEU A 81 1.94 -6.90 -7.21
CA LEU A 81 1.80 -5.45 -7.31
C LEU A 81 2.72 -4.86 -8.40
N LEU A 82 3.97 -5.32 -8.48
CA LEU A 82 4.91 -4.87 -9.51
C LEU A 82 4.45 -5.25 -10.92
N ILE A 83 4.00 -6.49 -11.10
CA ILE A 83 3.51 -6.98 -12.39
C ILE A 83 2.25 -6.20 -12.79
N PHE A 84 1.23 -6.16 -11.95
CA PHE A 84 -0.01 -5.43 -12.23
C PHE A 84 0.25 -3.94 -12.46
N GLY A 85 1.10 -3.31 -11.64
CA GLY A 85 1.47 -1.90 -11.80
C GLY A 85 2.15 -1.63 -13.15
N THR A 86 3.09 -2.49 -13.55
CA THR A 86 3.77 -2.38 -14.85
C THR A 86 2.79 -2.57 -16.00
N PHE A 87 1.92 -3.58 -15.93
CA PHE A 87 0.88 -3.79 -16.95
C PHE A 87 -0.03 -2.57 -17.09
N ILE A 88 -0.59 -2.07 -15.98
CA ILE A 88 -1.47 -0.90 -15.98
C ILE A 88 -0.75 0.31 -16.60
N SER A 89 0.51 0.56 -16.22
CA SER A 89 1.30 1.66 -16.75
C SER A 89 1.50 1.57 -18.27
N VAL A 90 1.81 0.38 -18.79
CA VAL A 90 1.95 0.15 -20.24
C VAL A 90 0.62 0.34 -20.96
N PHE A 91 -0.47 -0.21 -20.43
CA PHE A 91 -1.80 -0.05 -21.00
C PHE A 91 -2.22 1.42 -21.05
N PHE A 92 -2.02 2.16 -19.96
CA PHE A 92 -2.30 3.59 -19.90
C PHE A 92 -1.49 4.37 -20.93
N THR A 93 -0.20 4.05 -21.08
CA THR A 93 0.68 4.70 -22.06
C THR A 93 0.19 4.46 -23.49
N ILE A 94 -0.16 3.21 -23.84
CA ILE A 94 -0.67 2.87 -25.18
C ILE A 94 -1.99 3.58 -25.44
N GLN A 95 -2.90 3.62 -24.47
CA GLN A 95 -4.18 4.30 -24.62
C GLN A 95 -4.00 5.80 -24.82
N ALA A 96 -3.19 6.45 -23.97
CA ALA A 96 -2.86 7.87 -24.10
C ALA A 96 -2.23 8.19 -25.46
N TYR A 97 -1.34 7.32 -25.96
CA TYR A 97 -0.75 7.49 -27.29
C TYR A 97 -1.79 7.37 -28.41
N LYS A 98 -2.66 6.35 -28.36
CA LYS A 98 -3.72 6.14 -29.37
C LYS A 98 -4.73 7.28 -29.39
N GLU A 99 -5.26 7.64 -28.22
CA GLU A 99 -6.23 8.72 -28.09
C GLU A 99 -5.60 10.08 -28.42
N GLY A 100 -4.36 10.31 -27.97
CA GLY A 100 -3.61 11.52 -28.29
C GLY A 100 -3.38 11.67 -29.80
N MET A 101 -2.91 10.62 -30.47
CA MET A 101 -2.71 10.65 -31.93
C MET A 101 -4.03 10.85 -32.68
N TYR A 102 -5.10 10.20 -32.24
CA TYR A 102 -6.43 10.39 -32.82
C TYR A 102 -6.93 11.83 -32.64
N LEU A 103 -6.78 12.41 -31.45
CA LEU A 103 -7.16 13.80 -31.19
C LEU A 103 -6.35 14.79 -32.03
N VAL A 104 -5.04 14.56 -32.20
CA VAL A 104 -4.19 15.41 -33.05
C VAL A 104 -4.63 15.31 -34.52
N GLN A 105 -4.89 14.10 -35.02
CA GLN A 105 -5.33 13.90 -36.40
C GLN A 105 -6.71 14.50 -36.66
N THR A 106 -7.68 14.22 -35.80
CA THR A 106 -9.04 14.77 -35.93
C THR A 106 -9.05 16.28 -35.71
N GLY A 107 -8.30 16.79 -34.73
CA GLY A 107 -8.13 18.22 -34.49
C GLY A 107 -7.48 18.92 -35.68
N GLY A 108 -6.39 18.38 -36.22
CA GLY A 108 -5.73 18.88 -37.42
C GLY A 108 -6.65 18.88 -38.65
N ASN A 109 -7.43 17.81 -38.84
CA ASN A 109 -8.42 17.74 -39.93
C ASN A 109 -9.56 18.74 -39.75
N ILE A 110 -10.06 18.94 -38.53
CA ILE A 110 -11.08 19.94 -38.22
C ILE A 110 -10.53 21.34 -38.44
N ILE A 111 -9.34 21.66 -37.92
CA ILE A 111 -8.68 22.95 -38.09
C ILE A 111 -8.42 23.22 -39.57
N ASN A 112 -7.84 22.27 -40.30
CA ASN A 112 -7.56 22.41 -41.73
C ASN A 112 -8.85 22.58 -42.54
N SER A 113 -9.89 21.77 -42.28
CA SER A 113 -11.17 21.90 -43.00
C SER A 113 -11.93 23.17 -42.62
N THR A 114 -11.83 23.65 -41.38
CA THR A 114 -12.58 24.80 -40.85
C THR A 114 -11.90 26.13 -41.15
N ILE A 115 -10.57 26.22 -41.03
CA ILE A 115 -9.81 27.45 -41.25
C ILE A 115 -9.59 27.72 -42.74
N VAL A 116 -9.37 26.68 -43.56
CA VAL A 116 -9.11 26.84 -45.01
C VAL A 116 -10.41 27.12 -45.79
N HIS A 117 -11.55 26.59 -45.34
CA HIS A 117 -12.82 26.78 -46.05
C HIS A 117 -13.66 27.97 -45.55
N ASN A 118 -13.41 28.48 -44.33
CA ASN A 118 -14.16 29.62 -43.78
C ASN A 118 -13.21 30.77 -43.37
N PRO A 119 -12.90 31.71 -44.28
CA PRO A 119 -12.10 32.91 -43.96
C PRO A 119 -12.76 33.83 -42.91
N GLU A 120 -14.03 33.61 -42.60
CA GLU A 120 -14.81 34.33 -41.59
C GLU A 120 -14.39 33.95 -40.15
N LEU A 121 -13.83 32.75 -39.93
CA LEU A 121 -13.34 32.32 -38.62
C LEU A 121 -11.98 32.93 -38.25
N HIS A 122 -11.18 33.33 -39.25
CA HIS A 122 -10.01 34.17 -39.01
C HIS A 122 -10.40 35.52 -38.41
N GLN A 123 -11.60 36.05 -38.72
CA GLN A 123 -12.09 37.31 -38.16
C GLN A 123 -12.71 37.14 -36.76
N MET A 124 -13.03 35.90 -36.34
CA MET A 124 -13.49 35.60 -34.98
C MET A 124 -12.33 35.32 -34.00
N LEU A 125 -11.14 35.00 -34.51
CA LEU A 125 -9.94 34.92 -33.69
C LEU A 125 -9.51 36.35 -33.31
N PRO A 126 -9.26 36.64 -32.02
CA PRO A 126 -8.73 37.94 -31.61
C PRO A 126 -7.43 38.24 -32.36
N GLU A 127 -7.21 39.49 -32.78
CA GLU A 127 -5.96 39.90 -33.45
C GLU A 127 -4.71 39.54 -32.61
N ASP A 128 -4.86 39.50 -31.27
CA ASP A 128 -3.81 39.16 -30.31
C ASP A 128 -3.70 37.66 -29.98
N TRP A 129 -4.34 36.76 -30.73
CA TRP A 129 -4.32 35.31 -30.43
C TRP A 129 -2.89 34.75 -30.38
N GLN A 130 -2.03 35.15 -31.31
CA GLN A 130 -0.63 34.70 -31.36
C GLN A 130 0.14 35.17 -30.12
N THR A 131 0.03 36.46 -29.80
CA THR A 131 0.65 37.07 -28.61
C THR A 131 0.14 36.44 -27.31
N THR A 132 -1.16 36.14 -27.24
CA THR A 132 -1.77 35.48 -26.08
C THR A 132 -1.29 34.05 -25.92
N MET A 133 -1.14 33.30 -27.02
CA MET A 133 -0.57 31.96 -27.02
C MET A 133 0.91 31.97 -26.61
N ASP A 134 1.71 32.85 -27.17
CA ASP A 134 3.15 32.95 -26.85
C ASP A 134 3.36 33.33 -25.38
N ASN A 135 2.56 34.26 -24.86
CA ASN A 135 2.59 34.63 -23.44
C ASN A 135 2.18 33.45 -22.55
N ALA A 136 1.08 32.74 -22.88
CA ALA A 136 0.63 31.59 -22.11
C ALA A 136 1.65 30.43 -22.13
N LEU A 137 2.31 30.21 -23.27
CA LEU A 137 3.38 29.20 -23.42
C LEU A 137 4.63 29.58 -22.63
N ASN A 138 5.03 30.86 -22.66
CA ASN A 138 6.16 31.36 -21.88
C ASN A 138 5.89 31.29 -20.36
N ASP A 139 4.69 31.68 -19.94
CA ASP A 139 4.27 31.56 -18.54
C ASP A 139 4.27 30.09 -18.10
N ALA A 140 3.68 29.20 -18.89
CA ALA A 140 3.67 27.76 -18.61
C ALA A 140 5.10 27.19 -18.52
N TYR A 141 6.01 27.63 -19.41
CA TYR A 141 7.42 27.24 -19.39
C TYR A 141 8.10 27.67 -18.07
N ILE A 142 7.93 28.93 -17.66
CA ILE A 142 8.51 29.46 -16.41
C ILE A 142 7.93 28.72 -15.19
N TYR A 143 6.62 28.53 -15.13
CA TYR A 143 5.95 27.82 -14.03
C TYR A 143 6.43 26.37 -13.93
N ALA A 144 6.52 25.66 -15.06
CA ALA A 144 6.99 24.28 -15.09
C ALA A 144 8.45 24.18 -14.61
N ARG A 145 9.30 25.12 -15.03
CA ARG A 145 10.72 25.20 -14.62
C ARG A 145 10.88 25.41 -13.11
N ASP A 146 10.11 26.34 -12.54
CA ASP A 146 10.11 26.61 -11.09
C ASP A 146 9.55 25.42 -10.29
N ALA A 147 8.46 24.81 -10.76
CA ALA A 147 7.88 23.62 -10.13
C ALA A 147 8.86 22.45 -10.12
N LEU A 148 9.54 22.18 -11.24
CA LEU A 148 10.54 21.13 -11.35
C LEU A 148 11.71 21.37 -10.39
N THR A 149 12.19 22.61 -10.33
CA THR A 149 13.26 23.02 -9.40
C THR A 149 12.86 22.75 -7.94
N LYS A 150 11.65 23.15 -7.54
CA LYS A 150 11.13 22.91 -6.18
C LYS A 150 10.99 21.44 -5.85
N LEU A 151 10.50 20.63 -6.79
CA LEU A 151 10.36 19.18 -6.62
C LEU A 151 11.72 18.49 -6.46
N VAL A 152 12.69 18.79 -7.33
CA VAL A 152 14.04 18.24 -7.25
C VAL A 152 14.69 18.63 -5.93
N ARG A 153 14.61 19.92 -5.55
CA ARG A 153 15.13 20.39 -4.27
C ARG A 153 14.52 19.67 -3.06
N LYS A 154 13.22 19.39 -3.07
CA LYS A 154 12.53 18.68 -2.00
C LYS A 154 12.98 17.21 -1.91
N LEU A 155 13.09 16.53 -3.05
CA LEU A 155 13.50 15.12 -3.12
C LEU A 155 14.96 14.91 -2.70
N VAL A 156 15.84 15.87 -3.02
CA VAL A 156 17.26 15.78 -2.67
C VAL A 156 17.48 16.12 -1.18
N THR A 157 16.73 17.07 -0.62
CA THR A 157 16.76 17.37 0.82
C THR A 157 16.30 16.18 1.67
N ASP A 158 15.28 15.45 1.23
CA ASP A 158 14.76 14.26 1.93
C ASP A 158 15.80 13.11 2.00
N LYS A 159 16.78 13.11 1.07
CA LYS A 159 17.82 12.07 0.95
C LYS A 159 19.18 12.44 1.57
N GLY A 160 19.31 13.61 2.21
CA GLY A 160 20.54 14.01 2.93
C GLY A 160 21.79 14.18 2.04
N ILE A 161 21.61 14.55 0.77
CA ILE A 161 22.69 14.70 -0.21
C ILE A 161 23.40 16.06 -0.03
N THR A 162 24.73 16.11 -0.19
CA THR A 162 25.55 17.33 -0.15
C THR A 162 25.10 18.39 -1.15
N GLU A 163 25.15 19.67 -0.77
CA GLU A 163 24.64 20.80 -1.59
C GLU A 163 25.25 20.87 -3.01
N ASP A 164 26.50 20.47 -3.20
CA ASP A 164 27.13 20.46 -4.53
C ASP A 164 26.46 19.47 -5.49
N LYS A 165 26.13 18.27 -5.01
CA LYS A 165 25.41 17.25 -5.80
C LYS A 165 23.96 17.62 -6.04
N ARG A 166 23.36 18.41 -5.15
CA ARG A 166 22.00 18.93 -5.31
C ARG A 166 21.92 19.90 -6.49
N ALA A 167 22.88 20.82 -6.59
CA ALA A 167 22.95 21.78 -7.68
C ALA A 167 23.16 21.09 -9.04
N GLU A 168 23.97 20.02 -9.07
CA GLU A 168 24.20 19.22 -10.28
C GLU A 168 22.92 18.50 -10.75
N ILE A 169 22.17 17.88 -9.83
CA ILE A 169 20.91 17.18 -10.15
C ILE A 169 19.82 18.18 -10.60
N GLU A 170 19.72 19.34 -9.94
CA GLU A 170 18.79 20.41 -10.34
C GLU A 170 19.09 20.89 -11.76
N LYS A 171 20.36 21.16 -12.06
CA LYS A 171 20.80 21.58 -13.39
C LYS A 171 20.49 20.52 -14.45
N GLY A 172 20.77 19.24 -14.18
CA GLY A 172 20.47 18.15 -15.12
C GLY A 172 18.97 18.00 -15.41
N ALA A 173 18.12 18.14 -14.39
CA ALA A 173 16.67 18.09 -14.57
C ALA A 173 16.15 19.26 -15.43
N LEU A 174 16.69 20.47 -15.20
CA LEU A 174 16.34 21.66 -15.95
C LEU A 174 16.80 21.58 -17.41
N GLU A 175 18.01 21.10 -17.68
CA GLU A 175 18.52 20.92 -19.05
C GLU A 175 17.69 19.91 -19.85
N LEU A 176 17.25 18.82 -19.20
CA LEU A 176 16.35 17.84 -19.84
C LEU A 176 14.99 18.44 -20.18
N TRP A 177 14.43 19.26 -19.28
CA TRP A 177 13.18 19.97 -19.53
C TRP A 177 13.33 20.99 -20.66
N ASP A 178 14.40 21.78 -20.65
CA ASP A 178 14.70 22.76 -21.69
C ASP A 178 14.83 22.09 -23.06
N ARG A 179 15.53 20.94 -23.14
CA ARG A 179 15.65 20.15 -24.36
C ARG A 179 14.30 19.60 -24.84
N ALA A 180 13.46 19.13 -23.92
CA ALA A 180 12.13 18.61 -24.25
C ALA A 180 11.20 19.72 -24.78
N TYR A 181 11.22 20.89 -24.13
CA TYR A 181 10.46 22.07 -24.56
C TYR A 181 10.91 22.55 -25.95
N GLN A 182 12.22 22.67 -26.17
CA GLN A 182 12.77 23.05 -27.48
C GLN A 182 12.41 22.05 -28.58
N ALA A 183 12.52 20.74 -28.32
CA ALA A 183 12.15 19.70 -29.28
C ALA A 183 10.65 19.66 -29.60
N TRP A 184 9.82 20.19 -28.71
CA TRP A 184 8.37 20.26 -28.88
C TRP A 184 7.93 21.54 -29.59
N VAL A 185 8.47 22.71 -29.20
CA VAL A 185 8.11 24.02 -29.77
C VAL A 185 8.80 24.27 -31.11
N MET A 186 9.97 23.69 -31.34
CA MET A 186 10.56 23.60 -32.68
C MET A 186 10.10 22.28 -33.29
N PRO A 187 9.02 22.25 -34.09
CA PRO A 187 8.73 21.07 -34.88
C PRO A 187 9.98 20.80 -35.71
N THR A 188 10.47 19.57 -35.63
CA THR A 188 11.60 19.06 -36.40
C THR A 188 11.61 19.70 -37.79
N GLN A 189 12.55 20.61 -38.03
CA GLN A 189 13.02 20.87 -39.37
C GLN A 189 13.72 19.58 -39.79
N THR A 190 12.93 18.57 -40.15
CA THR A 190 13.37 17.46 -40.97
C THR A 190 13.87 18.11 -42.23
N THR A 191 15.19 18.22 -42.30
CA THR A 191 15.97 18.47 -43.49
C THR A 191 15.42 17.56 -44.58
N ILE A 192 14.62 18.13 -45.47
CA ILE A 192 14.25 17.48 -46.72
C ILE A 192 15.54 17.54 -47.55
N GLY A 193 16.30 16.44 -47.51
CA GLY A 193 17.35 16.11 -48.47
C GLY A 193 16.86 14.98 -49.34
#